data_AF-A0A397VSZ0-F1
#
_entry.id   AF-A0A397VSZ0-F1
#
_cell.length_a   1.000
_cell.length_b   1.000
_cell.length_c   1.000
_cell.angle_alpha   90.00
_cell.angle_beta   90.00
_cell.angle_gamma   90.00
#
_symmetry.space_group_name_H-M   'P 1'
#
loop_
_entity.id
_entity.type
_entity.pdbx_description
1 polymer ?
#
loop_
_entity_poly.entity_id
_entity_poly.type
_entity_poly.pdbx_seq_one_letter_code
_entity_poly.pdbx_strand_id
1 'polypeptide(L)'
;MVNKLFIKGSATSNSTQNNGLGMYDKTFMKSYRNLKEELRLCREQLQDHKLKLETKDEEISNIRKEREERDNEMSNLEMSNLLKELEAKDKTIEELKNEASRHQSALGKATNFRLSDDDRNNSVQLREDITCLQKTIKDFCIVKPGIEINETEAKKLLQQYGCTNFTDEENFKSLLKAALQRFVLETILNLTQEYFQLTNNENENINEKLLETGIVFEVNSLITKMKHFANFREGDDDVTKALPVKLRQQIYAVLGNRGFSKVLSEDTIAEHPLINDIQQQLIQMMNRFRTINDPGKAIKLNDMIANIIRDVIRIFFFRLKVQEPEADPPHWFEHNDQVNPDLMEGTFDQDADCQDVVKICSFPLIGIDLGDEKKRKTLFPAIVQTTTIL
;
A
#
# COMPACT_ATOMS: atom_id res chain seq x y z
N MET A 1 30.53 85.00 50.27
CA MET A 1 31.58 85.38 51.24
C MET A 1 32.02 86.79 50.89
N VAL A 2 31.58 87.84 51.59
CA VAL A 2 31.99 88.25 52.94
C VAL A 2 33.49 88.50 53.03
N ASN A 3 33.82 89.71 53.53
CA ASN A 3 35.10 90.17 54.08
C ASN A 3 36.18 90.60 53.06
N LYS A 4 36.92 91.71 53.24
CA LYS A 4 37.13 92.53 54.45
C LYS A 4 38.02 93.75 54.12
N LEU A 5 38.12 94.63 55.12
CA LEU A 5 39.32 95.38 55.55
C LEU A 5 39.61 96.75 54.90
N PHE A 6 38.95 97.74 55.50
CA PHE A 6 39.56 98.99 55.99
C PHE A 6 40.96 98.77 56.62
N ILE A 7 41.93 99.63 56.29
CA ILE A 7 42.98 100.08 57.22
C ILE A 7 43.28 101.59 56.98
N LYS A 8 43.19 102.34 58.08
CA LYS A 8 43.64 103.74 58.30
C LYS A 8 45.17 103.80 58.14
N GLY A 9 45.75 104.80 57.49
CA GLY A 9 46.00 106.12 58.08
C GLY A 9 47.47 106.25 58.54
N SER A 10 47.97 107.49 58.55
CA SER A 10 49.28 107.97 59.03
C SER A 10 50.49 107.77 58.11
N ALA A 11 51.00 108.88 57.55
CA ALA A 11 52.26 109.51 57.97
C ALA A 11 52.64 110.61 56.97
N THR A 12 52.58 111.87 57.38
CA THR A 12 53.44 112.92 56.81
C THR A 12 54.84 112.72 57.39
N SER A 13 55.81 112.40 56.55
CA SER A 13 57.22 112.68 56.84
C SER A 13 57.77 113.53 55.71
N ASN A 14 57.85 114.83 55.96
CA ASN A 14 58.70 115.68 55.13
C ASN A 14 60.13 115.18 55.32
N SER A 15 60.76 114.82 54.21
CA SER A 15 62.16 115.04 53.85
C SER A 15 62.69 113.85 53.07
N THR A 16 63.71 114.09 52.26
CA THR A 16 64.62 113.10 51.66
C THR A 16 64.24 112.56 50.26
N GLN A 17 65.13 112.91 49.31
CA GLN A 17 65.66 112.13 48.17
C GLN A 17 64.81 110.98 47.60
N ASN A 18 64.70 110.86 46.26
CA ASN A 18 65.76 110.32 45.38
C ASN A 18 65.26 110.12 43.93
N ASN A 19 66.21 110.09 43.00
CA ASN A 19 66.07 109.94 41.55
C ASN A 19 65.62 108.52 41.11
N GLY A 20 64.83 108.38 40.02
CA GLY A 20 64.69 107.10 39.28
C GLY A 20 63.37 106.68 38.60
N LEU A 21 62.33 107.52 38.44
CA LEU A 21 60.96 107.04 38.07
C LEU A 21 60.43 107.31 36.64
N GLY A 22 61.16 107.98 35.74
CA GLY A 22 60.59 108.48 34.47
C GLY A 22 60.42 107.49 33.30
N MET A 23 61.05 106.30 33.34
CA MET A 23 61.13 105.38 32.19
C MET A 23 60.27 104.11 32.33
N TYR A 24 59.86 103.74 33.54
CA TYR A 24 59.05 102.54 33.80
C TYR A 24 57.55 102.71 33.48
N ASP A 25 57.05 103.94 33.47
CA ASP A 25 55.61 104.25 33.31
C ASP A 25 55.11 104.13 31.85
N LYS A 26 55.92 104.56 30.87
CA LYS A 26 55.58 104.42 29.44
C LYS A 26 55.58 102.96 28.97
N THR A 27 56.51 102.15 29.47
CA THR A 27 56.66 100.74 29.11
C THR A 27 55.50 99.91 29.67
N PHE A 28 55.11 100.17 30.93
CA PHE A 28 53.93 99.58 31.55
C PHE A 28 52.64 99.94 30.80
N MET A 29 52.45 101.22 30.45
CA MET A 29 51.26 101.67 29.72
C MET A 29 51.17 101.15 28.27
N LYS A 30 52.31 100.82 27.65
CA LYS A 30 52.35 100.14 26.34
C LYS A 30 52.00 98.66 26.48
N SER A 31 52.55 97.99 27.51
CA SER A 31 52.24 96.57 27.80
C SER A 31 50.78 96.36 28.19
N TYR A 32 50.20 97.26 29.00
CA TYR A 32 48.78 97.24 29.36
C TYR A 32 47.87 97.45 28.14
N ARG A 33 48.25 98.34 27.22
CA ARG A 33 47.51 98.54 25.96
C ARG A 33 47.55 97.29 25.07
N ASN A 34 48.72 96.68 24.90
CA ASN A 34 48.85 95.43 24.14
C ASN A 34 48.01 94.31 24.77
N LEU A 35 48.10 94.14 26.09
CA LEU A 35 47.33 93.12 26.80
C LEU A 35 45.82 93.35 26.68
N LYS A 36 45.36 94.62 26.78
CA LYS A 36 43.95 94.97 26.59
C LYS A 36 43.46 94.62 25.18
N GLU A 37 44.32 94.80 24.18
CA GLU A 37 43.99 94.50 22.79
C GLU A 37 44.03 93.00 22.48
N GLU A 38 44.98 92.25 23.04
CA GLU A 38 44.98 90.79 23.02
C GLU A 38 43.73 90.21 23.71
N LEU A 39 43.28 90.82 24.81
CA LEU A 39 42.07 90.41 25.53
C LEU A 39 40.80 90.72 24.72
N ARG A 40 40.80 91.81 23.94
CA ARG A 40 39.73 92.13 22.98
C ARG A 40 39.69 91.08 21.86
N LEU A 41 40.82 90.79 21.23
CA LEU A 41 40.93 89.79 20.16
C LEU A 41 40.54 88.39 20.64
N CYS A 42 40.98 87.99 21.84
CA CYS A 42 40.63 86.71 22.45
C CYS A 42 39.12 86.61 22.73
N ARG A 43 38.48 87.71 23.15
CA ARG A 43 37.02 87.76 23.34
C ARG A 43 36.27 87.64 22.01
N GLU A 44 36.75 88.29 20.96
CA GLU A 44 36.15 88.18 19.61
C GLU A 44 36.29 86.76 19.05
N GLN A 45 37.46 86.14 19.21
CA GLN A 45 37.67 84.73 18.84
C GLN A 45 36.77 83.79 19.65
N LEU A 46 36.61 84.02 20.96
CA LEU A 46 35.73 83.23 21.80
C LEU A 46 34.27 83.33 21.33
N GLN A 47 33.83 84.53 20.92
CA GLN A 47 32.48 84.75 20.42
C GLN A 47 32.24 84.08 19.06
N ASP A 48 33.23 84.14 18.15
CA ASP A 48 33.20 83.43 16.87
C ASP A 48 33.19 81.90 17.06
N HIS A 49 34.03 81.38 17.95
CA HIS A 49 34.04 79.94 18.30
C HIS A 49 32.72 79.49 18.93
N LYS A 50 32.10 80.32 19.76
CA LYS A 50 30.80 80.02 20.36
C LYS A 50 29.71 79.94 19.29
N LEU A 51 29.68 80.87 18.34
CA LEU A 51 28.72 80.84 17.24
C LEU A 51 28.92 79.57 16.38
N LYS A 52 30.16 79.22 16.05
CA LYS A 52 30.49 77.98 15.32
C LYS A 52 30.09 76.72 16.07
N LEU A 53 30.18 76.71 17.41
CA LEU A 53 29.71 75.60 18.23
C LEU A 53 28.19 75.47 18.17
N GLU A 54 27.46 76.58 18.31
CA GLU A 54 26.00 76.59 18.20
C GLU A 54 25.53 76.08 16.82
N THR A 55 26.18 76.51 15.73
CA THR A 55 25.88 76.00 14.38
C THR A 55 26.16 74.49 14.26
N LYS A 56 27.27 74.01 14.81
CA LYS A 56 27.61 72.58 14.78
C LYS A 56 26.66 71.74 15.65
N ASP A 57 26.20 72.27 16.77
CA ASP A 57 25.23 71.58 17.63
C ASP A 57 23.87 71.43 16.90
N GLU A 58 23.45 72.43 16.14
CA GLU A 58 22.28 72.35 15.26
C GLU A 58 22.46 71.31 14.14
N GLU A 59 23.62 71.30 13.48
CA GLU A 59 23.96 70.29 12.45
C GLU A 59 23.92 68.86 13.03
N ILE A 60 24.50 68.65 14.22
CA ILE A 60 24.49 67.35 14.91
C ILE A 60 23.06 66.95 15.29
N SER A 61 22.22 67.90 15.72
CA SER A 61 20.82 67.64 16.03
C SER A 61 20.05 67.15 14.81
N ASN A 62 20.25 67.80 13.65
CA ASN A 62 19.61 67.41 12.40
C ASN A 62 20.07 66.03 11.92
N ILE A 63 21.38 65.75 11.94
CA ILE A 63 21.94 64.44 11.58
C ILE A 63 21.36 63.32 12.47
N ARG A 64 21.17 63.59 13.77
CA ARG A 64 20.56 62.61 14.69
C ARG A 64 19.12 62.29 14.30
N LYS A 65 18.32 63.30 13.95
CA LYS A 65 16.94 63.10 13.48
C LYS A 65 16.89 62.30 12.18
N GLU A 66 17.70 62.66 11.19
CA GLU A 66 17.77 61.92 9.92
C GLU A 66 18.22 60.46 10.10
N ARG A 67 19.09 60.20 11.08
CA ARG A 67 19.50 58.84 11.41
C ARG A 67 18.35 58.05 12.05
N GLU A 68 17.63 58.66 12.99
CA GLU A 68 16.48 58.04 13.64
C GLU A 68 15.34 57.75 12.65
N GLU A 69 15.08 58.67 11.71
CA GLU A 69 14.13 58.46 10.62
C GLU A 69 14.55 57.30 9.71
N ARG A 70 15.82 57.24 9.31
CA ARG A 70 16.34 56.13 8.49
C ARG A 70 16.34 54.78 9.21
N ASP A 71 16.68 54.76 10.50
CA ASP A 71 16.66 53.53 11.31
C ASP A 71 15.21 53.01 11.46
N ASN A 72 14.23 53.91 11.59
CA ASN A 72 12.81 53.58 11.63
C ASN A 72 12.26 53.06 10.29
N GLU A 73 12.70 53.65 9.17
CA GLU A 73 12.28 53.22 7.82
C GLU A 73 12.87 51.84 7.45
N MET A 74 14.16 51.62 7.75
CA MET A 74 14.87 50.36 7.49
C MET A 74 14.31 49.20 8.32
N SER A 75 14.03 49.43 9.61
CA SER A 75 13.47 48.40 10.49
C SER A 75 12.07 47.95 10.08
N ASN A 76 11.24 48.88 9.59
CA ASN A 76 9.85 48.58 9.27
C ASN A 76 9.63 47.98 7.88
N LEU A 77 10.42 48.37 6.87
CA LEU A 77 10.11 47.99 5.49
C LEU A 77 10.78 46.67 5.07
N GLU A 78 12.08 46.51 5.33
CA GLU A 78 12.82 45.33 4.85
C GLU A 78 12.49 44.07 5.65
N MET A 79 12.48 44.17 6.98
CA MET A 79 12.17 43.03 7.85
C MET A 79 10.71 42.58 7.68
N SER A 80 9.77 43.52 7.58
CA SER A 80 8.34 43.18 7.38
C SER A 80 8.11 42.50 6.03
N ASN A 81 8.78 42.97 4.97
CA ASN A 81 8.66 42.34 3.64
C ASN A 81 9.30 40.95 3.62
N LEU A 82 10.48 40.78 4.21
CA LEU A 82 11.12 39.45 4.33
C LEU A 82 10.26 38.46 5.11
N LEU A 83 9.66 38.89 6.23
CA LEU A 83 8.78 38.04 7.03
C LEU A 83 7.53 37.61 6.24
N LYS A 84 6.90 38.53 5.51
CA LYS A 84 5.76 38.21 4.63
C LYS A 84 6.14 37.24 3.51
N GLU A 85 7.31 37.41 2.90
CA GLU A 85 7.81 36.48 1.89
C GLU A 85 8.09 35.09 2.47
N LEU A 86 8.63 35.02 3.69
CA LEU A 86 8.91 33.76 4.38
C LEU A 86 7.62 33.02 4.73
N GLU A 87 6.63 33.72 5.30
CA GLU A 87 5.29 33.17 5.55
C GLU A 87 4.61 32.70 4.26
N ALA A 88 4.72 33.46 3.16
CA ALA A 88 4.18 33.06 1.87
C ALA A 88 4.86 31.80 1.33
N LYS A 89 6.19 31.71 1.44
CA LYS A 89 6.95 30.52 1.05
C LYS A 89 6.60 29.30 1.90
N ASP A 90 6.47 29.45 3.21
CA ASP A 90 6.08 28.37 4.13
C ASP A 90 4.68 27.84 3.78
N LYS A 91 3.74 28.75 3.48
CA LYS A 91 2.42 28.37 3.01
C LYS A 91 2.48 27.57 1.70
N THR A 92 3.28 28.02 0.73
CA THR A 92 3.47 27.29 -0.53
C THR A 92 4.13 25.92 -0.30
N ILE A 93 5.09 25.81 0.62
CA ILE A 93 5.72 24.54 0.97
C ILE A 93 4.68 23.56 1.54
N GLU A 94 3.80 24.02 2.43
CA GLU A 94 2.73 23.18 2.97
C GLU A 94 1.70 22.78 1.91
N GLU A 95 1.32 23.68 1.00
CA GLU A 95 0.46 23.37 -0.14
C GLU A 95 1.08 22.28 -1.03
N LEU A 96 2.35 22.43 -1.39
CA LEU A 96 3.09 21.45 -2.21
C LEU A 96 3.26 20.10 -1.50
N LYS A 97 3.52 20.08 -0.19
CA LYS A 97 3.56 18.82 0.59
C LYS A 97 2.21 18.12 0.59
N ASN A 98 1.12 18.87 0.78
CA ASN A 98 -0.23 18.32 0.75
C ASN A 98 -0.57 17.76 -0.63
N GLU A 99 -0.18 18.46 -1.70
CA GLU A 99 -0.36 17.98 -3.07
C GLU A 99 0.47 16.72 -3.34
N ALA A 100 1.76 16.72 -2.98
CA ALA A 100 2.63 15.55 -3.12
C ALA A 100 2.08 14.33 -2.38
N SER A 101 1.56 14.52 -1.15
CA SER A 101 0.92 13.46 -0.37
C SER A 101 -0.34 12.90 -1.07
N ARG A 102 -1.17 13.77 -1.64
CA ARG A 102 -2.35 13.34 -2.43
C ARG A 102 -1.95 12.54 -3.67
N HIS A 103 -0.93 12.99 -4.40
CA HIS A 103 -0.41 12.28 -5.58
C HIS A 103 0.20 10.93 -5.19
N GLN A 104 0.98 10.86 -4.12
CA GLN A 104 1.52 9.59 -3.62
C GLN A 104 0.41 8.62 -3.18
N SER A 105 -0.64 9.12 -2.52
CA SER A 105 -1.80 8.31 -2.15
C SER A 105 -2.56 7.79 -3.38
N ALA A 106 -2.80 8.65 -4.37
CA ALA A 106 -3.47 8.27 -5.61
C ALA A 106 -2.64 7.27 -6.42
N LEU A 107 -1.32 7.50 -6.55
CA LEU A 107 -0.38 6.58 -7.19
C LEU A 107 -0.37 5.24 -6.47
N GLY A 108 -0.27 5.23 -5.13
CA GLY A 108 -0.33 4.02 -4.33
C GLY A 108 -1.62 3.23 -4.57
N LYS A 109 -2.79 3.89 -4.68
CA LYS A 109 -4.04 3.20 -5.03
C LYS A 109 -4.00 2.60 -6.44
N ALA A 110 -3.42 3.32 -7.41
CA ALA A 110 -3.31 2.88 -8.80
C ALA A 110 -2.35 1.69 -8.97
N THR A 111 -1.26 1.62 -8.21
CA THR A 111 -0.19 0.62 -8.40
C THR A 111 -0.17 -0.51 -7.36
N ASN A 112 -0.81 -0.35 -6.20
CA ASN A 112 -0.74 -1.36 -5.13
C ASN A 112 -1.56 -2.61 -5.42
N PHE A 113 -0.92 -3.79 -5.54
CA PHE A 113 -1.60 -5.06 -5.80
C PHE A 113 -2.18 -5.74 -4.54
N ARG A 114 -1.92 -5.18 -3.34
CA ARG A 114 -2.43 -5.74 -2.09
C ARG A 114 -3.94 -5.55 -2.00
N LEU A 115 -4.61 -6.64 -1.72
CA LEU A 115 -6.02 -6.67 -1.36
C LEU A 115 -6.19 -6.16 0.07
N SER A 116 -7.36 -5.59 0.38
CA SER A 116 -7.70 -5.22 1.75
C SER A 116 -7.77 -6.47 2.63
N ASP A 117 -7.47 -6.33 3.93
CA ASP A 117 -7.70 -7.41 4.90
C ASP A 117 -9.19 -7.78 4.99
N ASP A 118 -10.10 -6.86 4.63
CA ASP A 118 -11.54 -7.12 4.53
C ASP A 118 -11.97 -7.65 3.14
N ASP A 119 -11.05 -7.71 2.16
CA ASP A 119 -11.38 -8.19 0.82
C ASP A 119 -11.59 -9.70 0.82
N ARG A 120 -12.74 -10.16 0.32
CA ARG A 120 -13.04 -11.59 0.22
C ARG A 120 -11.99 -12.37 -0.60
N ASN A 121 -11.19 -11.71 -1.43
CA ASN A 121 -10.16 -12.35 -2.24
C ASN A 121 -8.79 -12.40 -1.57
N ASN A 122 -8.65 -11.85 -0.35
CA ASN A 122 -7.40 -11.93 0.40
C ASN A 122 -7.00 -13.39 0.66
N SER A 123 -5.71 -13.63 0.92
CA SER A 123 -5.17 -14.99 1.03
C SER A 123 -5.70 -15.77 2.24
N VAL A 124 -6.07 -15.09 3.33
CA VAL A 124 -6.61 -15.73 4.54
C VAL A 124 -8.02 -16.27 4.25
N GLN A 125 -8.90 -15.41 3.74
CA GLN A 125 -10.26 -15.80 3.35
C GLN A 125 -10.24 -16.86 2.23
N LEU A 126 -9.29 -16.76 1.29
CA LEU A 126 -9.10 -17.78 0.26
C LEU A 126 -8.79 -19.15 0.87
N ARG A 127 -7.87 -19.22 1.82
CA ARG A 127 -7.53 -20.48 2.50
C ARG A 127 -8.72 -21.04 3.28
N GLU A 128 -9.46 -20.20 3.98
CA GLU A 128 -10.68 -20.61 4.70
C GLU A 128 -11.75 -21.17 3.76
N ASP A 129 -11.97 -20.52 2.62
CA ASP A 129 -12.95 -20.97 1.64
C ASP A 129 -12.52 -22.26 0.93
N ILE A 130 -11.21 -22.44 0.65
CA ILE A 130 -10.67 -23.72 0.16
C ILE A 130 -10.88 -24.83 1.20
N THR A 131 -10.63 -24.53 2.48
CA THR A 131 -10.86 -25.47 3.60
C THR A 131 -12.34 -25.86 3.69
N CYS A 132 -13.25 -24.89 3.57
CA CYS A 132 -14.69 -25.12 3.56
C CYS A 132 -15.08 -26.01 2.37
N LEU A 133 -14.62 -25.68 1.16
CA LEU A 133 -14.88 -26.45 -0.05
C LEU A 133 -14.38 -27.89 0.09
N GLN A 134 -13.15 -28.09 0.56
CA GLN A 134 -12.57 -29.42 0.79
C GLN A 134 -13.46 -30.26 1.71
N LYS A 135 -13.96 -29.66 2.80
CA LYS A 135 -14.88 -30.32 3.74
C LYS A 135 -16.22 -30.65 3.07
N THR A 136 -16.81 -29.70 2.33
CA THR A 136 -18.10 -29.91 1.65
C THR A 136 -18.01 -31.02 0.59
N ILE A 137 -16.92 -31.10 -0.18
CA ILE A 137 -16.68 -32.19 -1.13
C ILE A 137 -16.52 -33.53 -0.39
N LYS A 138 -15.75 -33.55 0.72
CA LYS A 138 -15.58 -34.74 1.57
C LYS A 138 -16.91 -35.24 2.14
N ASP A 139 -17.81 -34.35 2.53
CA ASP A 139 -19.15 -34.67 3.04
C ASP A 139 -20.09 -35.14 1.92
N PHE A 140 -19.96 -34.56 0.72
CA PHE A 140 -20.69 -35.04 -0.45
C PHE A 140 -20.30 -36.46 -0.85
N CYS A 141 -18.99 -36.78 -0.82
CA CYS A 141 -18.41 -38.04 -1.26
C CYS A 141 -18.49 -39.20 -0.25
N ILE A 142 -19.42 -39.13 0.72
CA ILE A 142 -19.58 -40.19 1.73
C ILE A 142 -19.89 -41.56 1.12
N VAL A 143 -19.35 -42.62 1.74
CA VAL A 143 -19.56 -44.02 1.33
C VAL A 143 -20.13 -44.89 2.46
N LYS A 144 -20.41 -44.29 3.63
CA LYS A 144 -20.95 -44.92 4.84
C LYS A 144 -21.74 -43.89 5.68
N PRO A 145 -22.66 -44.32 6.58
CA PRO A 145 -23.43 -45.57 6.56
C PRO A 145 -24.68 -45.45 5.64
N GLY A 146 -25.28 -46.58 5.25
CA GLY A 146 -26.53 -46.60 4.47
C GLY A 146 -26.36 -46.23 3.00
N ILE A 147 -25.19 -46.52 2.42
CA ILE A 147 -24.86 -46.29 1.01
C ILE A 147 -24.42 -47.62 0.43
N GLU A 148 -25.07 -48.03 -0.65
CA GLU A 148 -24.69 -49.21 -1.40
C GLU A 148 -23.61 -48.83 -2.41
N ILE A 149 -22.53 -49.60 -2.49
CA ILE A 149 -21.39 -49.31 -3.37
C ILE A 149 -21.43 -50.28 -4.54
N ASN A 150 -21.35 -49.76 -5.75
CA ASN A 150 -21.09 -50.57 -6.92
C ASN A 150 -19.59 -50.91 -6.97
N GLU A 151 -19.21 -52.05 -6.37
CA GLU A 151 -17.81 -52.45 -6.26
C GLU A 151 -17.08 -52.52 -7.60
N THR A 152 -17.76 -52.92 -8.67
CA THR A 152 -17.15 -53.05 -10.01
C THR A 152 -16.71 -51.69 -10.54
N GLU A 153 -17.59 -50.70 -10.52
CA GLU A 153 -17.27 -49.35 -10.99
C GLU A 153 -16.33 -48.63 -10.01
N ALA A 154 -16.49 -48.85 -8.70
CA ALA A 154 -15.59 -48.32 -7.68
C ALA A 154 -14.15 -48.81 -7.85
N LYS A 155 -13.94 -50.11 -8.12
CA LYS A 155 -12.61 -50.68 -8.39
C LYS A 155 -11.99 -50.11 -9.67
N LYS A 156 -12.79 -49.89 -10.73
CA LYS A 156 -12.31 -49.23 -11.96
C LYS A 156 -11.83 -47.81 -11.68
N LEU A 157 -12.59 -47.03 -10.91
CA LEU A 157 -12.18 -45.67 -10.53
C LEU A 157 -10.88 -45.68 -9.71
N LEU A 158 -10.77 -46.59 -8.73
CA LEU A 158 -9.57 -46.71 -7.91
C LEU A 158 -8.34 -47.08 -8.76
N GLN A 159 -8.51 -47.99 -9.72
CA GLN A 159 -7.46 -48.37 -10.66
C GLN A 159 -6.98 -47.20 -11.53
N GLN A 160 -7.87 -46.27 -11.91
CA GLN A 160 -7.49 -45.06 -12.66
C GLN A 160 -6.48 -44.19 -11.88
N TYR A 161 -6.56 -44.19 -10.54
CA TYR A 161 -5.61 -43.50 -9.66
C TYR A 161 -4.52 -44.42 -9.10
N GLY A 162 -4.26 -45.57 -9.74
CA GLY A 162 -3.22 -46.52 -9.32
C GLY A 162 -3.53 -47.37 -8.08
N CYS A 163 -4.72 -47.25 -7.49
CA CYS A 163 -5.11 -47.98 -6.29
C CYS A 163 -5.65 -49.38 -6.63
N THR A 164 -4.80 -50.42 -6.56
CA THR A 164 -5.20 -51.80 -6.87
C THR A 164 -5.25 -52.74 -5.67
N ASN A 165 -4.53 -52.42 -4.59
CA ASN A 165 -4.36 -53.29 -3.44
C ASN A 165 -5.15 -52.74 -2.25
N PHE A 166 -6.08 -53.55 -1.73
CA PHE A 166 -6.95 -53.19 -0.60
C PHE A 166 -6.69 -54.15 0.56
N THR A 167 -6.43 -53.63 1.75
CA THR A 167 -6.14 -54.47 2.93
C THR A 167 -7.41 -55.08 3.52
N ASP A 168 -8.50 -54.34 3.48
CA ASP A 168 -9.79 -54.68 4.06
C ASP A 168 -10.91 -53.76 3.50
N GLU A 169 -12.15 -53.99 3.93
CA GLU A 169 -13.32 -53.23 3.50
C GLU A 169 -13.30 -51.76 3.96
N GLU A 170 -12.73 -51.46 5.13
CA GLU A 170 -12.59 -50.08 5.62
C GLU A 170 -11.58 -49.30 4.77
N ASN A 171 -10.44 -49.89 4.48
CA ASN A 171 -9.41 -49.37 3.61
C ASN A 171 -9.95 -49.14 2.18
N PHE A 172 -10.66 -50.12 1.60
CA PHE A 172 -11.31 -49.97 0.31
C PHE A 172 -12.26 -48.76 0.27
N LYS A 173 -13.11 -48.61 1.29
CA LYS A 173 -14.06 -47.50 1.38
C LYS A 173 -13.37 -46.16 1.63
N SER A 174 -12.31 -46.14 2.43
CA SER A 174 -11.51 -44.94 2.66
C SER A 174 -10.85 -44.44 1.37
N LEU A 175 -10.24 -45.34 0.61
CA LEU A 175 -9.63 -45.03 -0.69
C LEU A 175 -10.69 -44.61 -1.71
N LEU A 176 -11.84 -45.29 -1.76
CA LEU A 176 -12.95 -44.90 -2.62
C LEU A 176 -13.45 -43.49 -2.30
N LYS A 177 -13.58 -43.15 -1.01
CA LYS A 177 -13.96 -41.80 -0.59
C LYS A 177 -12.95 -40.75 -1.06
N ALA A 178 -11.65 -41.04 -1.00
CA ALA A 178 -10.61 -40.15 -1.53
C ALA A 178 -10.68 -40.01 -3.05
N ALA A 179 -10.85 -41.13 -3.77
CA ALA A 179 -10.97 -41.16 -5.22
C ALA A 179 -12.19 -40.38 -5.72
N LEU A 180 -13.33 -40.50 -5.02
CA LEU A 180 -14.53 -39.73 -5.36
C LEU A 180 -14.33 -38.22 -5.16
N GLN A 181 -13.57 -37.79 -4.14
CA GLN A 181 -13.26 -36.36 -3.94
C GLN A 181 -12.43 -35.80 -5.11
N ARG A 182 -11.35 -36.49 -5.50
CA ARG A 182 -10.54 -36.13 -6.67
C ARG A 182 -11.37 -36.11 -7.94
N PHE A 183 -12.14 -37.18 -8.18
CA PHE A 183 -13.00 -37.32 -9.34
C PHE A 183 -14.04 -36.21 -9.48
N VAL A 184 -14.74 -35.86 -8.40
CA VAL A 184 -15.73 -34.76 -8.41
C VAL A 184 -15.06 -33.45 -8.76
N LEU A 185 -13.91 -33.15 -8.15
CA LEU A 185 -13.19 -31.90 -8.41
C LEU A 185 -12.67 -31.85 -9.85
N GLU A 186 -11.98 -32.88 -10.32
CA GLU A 186 -11.49 -32.98 -11.70
C GLU A 186 -12.63 -32.87 -12.72
N THR A 187 -13.77 -33.50 -12.46
CA THR A 187 -14.94 -33.42 -13.34
C THR A 187 -15.44 -31.97 -13.47
N ILE A 188 -15.60 -31.26 -12.34
CA ILE A 188 -16.04 -29.85 -12.38
C ILE A 188 -15.01 -28.98 -13.08
N LEU A 189 -13.72 -29.16 -12.78
CA LEU A 189 -12.64 -28.41 -13.41
C LEU A 189 -12.64 -28.62 -14.94
N ASN A 190 -12.75 -29.87 -15.41
CA ASN A 190 -12.74 -30.18 -16.84
C ASN A 190 -13.96 -29.60 -17.56
N LEU A 191 -15.17 -29.81 -17.05
CA LEU A 191 -16.40 -29.28 -17.67
C LEU A 191 -16.42 -27.74 -17.69
N THR A 192 -15.89 -27.10 -16.64
CA THR A 192 -15.77 -25.65 -16.59
C THR A 192 -14.70 -25.14 -17.57
N GLN A 193 -13.59 -25.86 -17.71
CA GLN A 193 -12.55 -25.53 -18.68
C GLN A 193 -13.10 -25.61 -20.12
N GLU A 194 -13.88 -26.65 -20.43
CA GLU A 194 -14.57 -26.79 -21.73
C GLU A 194 -15.52 -25.60 -21.97
N TYR A 195 -16.28 -25.17 -20.96
CA TYR A 195 -17.15 -23.99 -21.04
C TYR A 195 -16.38 -22.71 -21.41
N PHE A 196 -15.20 -22.49 -20.82
CA PHE A 196 -14.36 -21.33 -21.14
C PHE A 196 -13.62 -21.45 -22.49
N GLN A 197 -13.58 -22.64 -23.08
CA GLN A 197 -13.06 -22.85 -24.44
C GLN A 197 -14.11 -22.61 -25.52
N LEU A 198 -15.39 -22.49 -25.17
CA LEU A 198 -16.45 -22.17 -26.12
C LEU A 198 -16.18 -20.81 -26.75
N THR A 199 -16.04 -20.78 -28.08
CA THR A 199 -15.89 -19.55 -28.84
C THR A 199 -17.25 -18.86 -28.97
N ASN A 200 -17.34 -17.59 -28.59
CA ASN A 200 -18.49 -16.76 -28.86
C ASN A 200 -18.52 -16.42 -30.36
N ASN A 201 -18.98 -17.37 -31.18
CA ASN A 201 -18.96 -17.27 -32.65
C ASN A 201 -20.04 -16.34 -33.21
N GLU A 202 -20.88 -15.75 -32.36
CA GLU A 202 -22.00 -14.94 -32.81
C GLU A 202 -21.65 -13.45 -32.75
N ASN A 203 -21.37 -12.91 -33.94
CA ASN A 203 -21.42 -11.49 -34.20
C ASN A 203 -22.86 -11.01 -33.94
N GLU A 204 -22.99 -10.04 -33.02
CA GLU A 204 -24.08 -9.06 -32.85
C GLU A 204 -25.04 -9.19 -31.65
N ASN A 205 -25.13 -10.32 -30.91
CA ASN A 205 -25.95 -10.36 -29.69
C ASN A 205 -25.18 -10.91 -28.48
N ILE A 206 -25.39 -10.28 -27.31
CA ILE A 206 -24.87 -10.77 -26.04
C ILE A 206 -25.54 -12.12 -25.73
N ASN A 207 -24.79 -13.21 -25.86
CA ASN A 207 -25.25 -14.51 -25.39
C ASN A 207 -25.18 -14.52 -23.86
N GLU A 208 -26.30 -14.22 -23.21
CA GLU A 208 -26.42 -14.18 -21.74
C GLU A 208 -25.96 -15.47 -21.06
N LYS A 209 -25.95 -16.61 -21.78
CA LYS A 209 -25.49 -17.91 -21.26
C LYS A 209 -23.97 -18.09 -21.28
N LEU A 210 -23.22 -17.22 -21.97
CA LEU A 210 -21.77 -17.28 -22.14
C LEU A 210 -21.07 -15.98 -21.69
N LEU A 211 -21.73 -15.18 -20.85
CA LEU A 211 -21.23 -13.88 -20.41
C LEU A 211 -19.85 -13.98 -19.76
N GLU A 212 -19.65 -14.95 -18.88
CA GLU A 212 -18.40 -15.14 -18.15
C GLU A 212 -17.27 -15.48 -19.13
N THR A 213 -17.54 -16.35 -20.12
CA THR A 213 -16.57 -16.70 -21.16
C THR A 213 -16.23 -15.48 -22.01
N GLY A 214 -17.22 -14.69 -22.41
CA GLY A 214 -17.00 -13.45 -23.15
C GLY A 214 -16.14 -12.44 -22.37
N ILE A 215 -16.45 -12.22 -21.09
CA ILE A 215 -15.69 -11.32 -20.22
C ILE A 215 -14.24 -11.80 -20.06
N VAL A 216 -14.04 -13.10 -19.79
CA VAL A 216 -12.71 -13.71 -19.62
C VAL A 216 -11.89 -13.60 -20.91
N PHE A 217 -12.52 -13.80 -22.07
CA PHE A 217 -11.85 -13.65 -23.36
C PHE A 217 -11.40 -12.21 -23.60
N GLU A 218 -12.31 -11.24 -23.44
CA GLU A 218 -12.02 -9.82 -23.69
C GLU A 218 -10.97 -9.26 -22.73
N VAL A 219 -11.05 -9.61 -21.43
CA VAL A 219 -10.05 -9.13 -20.46
C VAL A 219 -8.66 -9.70 -20.75
N ASN A 220 -8.54 -10.97 -21.14
CA ASN A 220 -7.25 -11.57 -21.46
C ASN A 220 -6.64 -10.97 -22.74
N SER A 221 -7.48 -10.69 -23.74
CA SER A 221 -7.11 -9.94 -24.95
C SER A 221 -6.59 -8.54 -24.60
N LEU A 222 -7.29 -7.82 -23.74
CA LEU A 222 -6.91 -6.49 -23.28
C LEU A 222 -5.61 -6.51 -22.46
N ILE A 223 -5.48 -7.42 -21.49
CA ILE A 223 -4.27 -7.60 -20.67
C ILE A 223 -3.05 -7.82 -21.56
N THR A 224 -3.17 -8.67 -22.58
CA THR A 224 -2.08 -8.94 -23.52
C THR A 224 -1.69 -7.67 -24.29
N LYS A 225 -2.67 -6.96 -24.85
CA LYS A 225 -2.43 -5.67 -25.54
C LYS A 225 -1.79 -4.64 -24.61
N MET A 226 -2.21 -4.57 -23.34
CA MET A 226 -1.67 -3.65 -22.35
C MET A 226 -0.23 -3.99 -21.96
N LYS A 227 0.12 -5.27 -21.81
CA LYS A 227 1.52 -5.71 -21.62
C LYS A 227 2.40 -5.29 -22.80
N HIS A 228 1.92 -5.49 -24.03
CA HIS A 228 2.63 -5.01 -25.22
C HIS A 228 2.74 -3.49 -25.25
N PHE A 229 1.67 -2.76 -24.95
CA PHE A 229 1.69 -1.31 -24.87
C PHE A 229 2.74 -0.80 -23.88
N ALA A 230 2.79 -1.38 -22.67
CA ALA A 230 3.76 -1.04 -21.64
C ALA A 230 5.22 -1.33 -22.04
N ASN A 231 5.47 -2.42 -22.78
CA ASN A 231 6.83 -2.85 -23.11
C ASN A 231 7.41 -2.19 -24.37
N PHE A 232 6.56 -1.72 -25.29
CA PHE A 232 6.99 -1.26 -26.62
C PHE A 232 6.75 0.23 -26.88
N ARG A 233 6.22 0.98 -25.91
CA ARG A 233 6.04 2.44 -26.00
C ARG A 233 7.00 3.14 -25.05
N GLU A 234 7.44 4.33 -25.45
CA GLU A 234 8.21 5.20 -24.58
C GLU A 234 7.33 5.72 -23.43
N GLY A 235 7.83 5.59 -22.20
CA GLY A 235 7.10 5.91 -20.97
C GLY A 235 7.52 4.95 -19.86
N ASP A 236 7.82 5.49 -18.67
CA ASP A 236 8.32 4.70 -17.53
C ASP A 236 7.35 4.72 -16.35
N ASP A 237 6.09 5.11 -16.57
CA ASP A 237 5.13 5.27 -15.49
C ASP A 237 4.70 3.92 -14.89
N ASP A 238 4.70 3.84 -13.57
CA ASP A 238 4.34 2.63 -12.83
C ASP A 238 2.88 2.23 -13.03
N VAL A 239 2.01 3.18 -13.42
CA VAL A 239 0.58 2.93 -13.62
C VAL A 239 0.37 2.03 -14.85
N THR A 240 0.98 2.36 -15.98
CA THR A 240 0.91 1.58 -17.22
C THR A 240 1.45 0.18 -17.01
N LYS A 241 2.55 0.02 -16.26
CA LYS A 241 3.14 -1.29 -15.92
C LYS A 241 2.24 -2.12 -14.99
N ALA A 242 1.58 -1.48 -14.03
CA ALA A 242 0.70 -2.14 -13.07
C ALA A 242 -0.69 -2.48 -13.65
N LEU A 243 -1.13 -1.77 -14.68
CA LEU A 243 -2.50 -1.87 -15.22
C LEU A 243 -2.92 -3.29 -15.66
N PRO A 244 -2.09 -4.10 -16.36
CA PRO A 244 -2.46 -5.47 -16.71
C PRO A 244 -2.80 -6.34 -15.50
N VAL A 245 -2.02 -6.20 -14.42
CA VAL A 245 -2.26 -6.93 -13.16
C VAL A 245 -3.55 -6.43 -12.51
N LYS A 246 -3.76 -5.12 -12.44
CA LYS A 246 -4.96 -4.51 -11.86
C LYS A 246 -6.24 -4.92 -12.59
N LEU A 247 -6.22 -4.93 -13.92
CA LEU A 247 -7.36 -5.37 -14.74
C LEU A 247 -7.71 -6.82 -14.43
N ARG A 248 -6.72 -7.71 -14.40
CA ARG A 248 -6.91 -9.12 -14.01
C ARG A 248 -7.54 -9.21 -12.63
N GLN A 249 -6.94 -8.61 -11.61
CA GLN A 249 -7.44 -8.68 -10.23
C GLN A 249 -8.87 -8.19 -10.10
N GLN A 250 -9.20 -7.04 -10.70
CA GLN A 250 -10.54 -6.44 -10.59
C GLN A 250 -11.60 -7.28 -11.31
N ILE A 251 -11.35 -7.70 -12.54
CA ILE A 251 -12.32 -8.45 -13.33
C ILE A 251 -12.56 -9.83 -12.72
N TYR A 252 -11.48 -10.55 -12.36
CA TYR A 252 -11.61 -11.86 -11.73
C TYR A 252 -12.22 -11.78 -10.32
N ALA A 253 -12.00 -10.70 -9.56
CA ALA A 253 -12.71 -10.49 -8.28
C ALA A 253 -14.22 -10.29 -8.48
N VAL A 254 -14.63 -9.51 -9.49
CA VAL A 254 -16.05 -9.31 -9.82
C VAL A 254 -16.70 -10.62 -10.27
N LEU A 255 -16.04 -11.39 -11.14
CA LEU A 255 -16.49 -12.71 -11.56
C LEU A 255 -16.55 -13.70 -10.39
N GLY A 256 -15.57 -13.68 -9.49
CA GLY A 256 -15.59 -14.44 -8.24
C GLY A 256 -16.81 -14.15 -7.37
N ASN A 257 -17.28 -12.90 -7.36
CA ASN A 257 -18.44 -12.49 -6.58
C ASN A 257 -19.78 -12.76 -7.27
N ARG A 258 -19.86 -12.68 -8.61
CA ARG A 258 -21.15 -12.69 -9.33
C ARG A 258 -21.27 -13.68 -10.49
N GLY A 259 -20.17 -14.14 -11.08
CA GLY A 259 -20.15 -14.82 -12.39
C GLY A 259 -21.12 -16.00 -12.51
N PHE A 260 -21.21 -16.88 -11.52
CA PHE A 260 -22.13 -18.04 -11.56
C PHE A 260 -23.25 -17.94 -10.52
N SER A 261 -23.68 -16.71 -10.22
CA SER A 261 -24.86 -16.48 -9.40
C SER A 261 -26.13 -16.94 -10.11
N LYS A 262 -27.22 -17.09 -9.35
CA LYS A 262 -28.54 -17.34 -9.94
C LYS A 262 -28.91 -16.21 -10.91
N VAL A 263 -29.55 -16.60 -12.01
CA VAL A 263 -29.98 -15.69 -13.09
C VAL A 263 -31.32 -15.07 -12.73
N LEU A 264 -31.41 -13.75 -12.83
CA LEU A 264 -32.64 -13.00 -12.62
C LEU A 264 -33.35 -12.82 -13.96
N SER A 265 -34.59 -13.28 -14.06
CA SER A 265 -35.53 -12.94 -15.13
C SER A 265 -36.70 -12.14 -14.53
N GLU A 266 -37.48 -11.44 -15.37
CA GLU A 266 -38.52 -10.49 -14.94
C GLU A 266 -39.43 -11.05 -13.83
N ASP A 267 -39.74 -12.35 -13.85
CA ASP A 267 -40.63 -13.01 -12.87
C ASP A 267 -40.01 -14.20 -12.11
N THR A 268 -38.77 -14.63 -12.42
CA THR A 268 -38.20 -15.84 -11.81
C THR A 268 -36.69 -15.75 -11.54
N ILE A 269 -36.26 -16.41 -10.45
CA ILE A 269 -34.85 -16.65 -10.12
C ILE A 269 -34.52 -18.08 -10.54
N ALA A 270 -33.70 -18.23 -11.58
CA ALA A 270 -33.31 -19.52 -12.11
C ALA A 270 -31.85 -19.86 -11.77
N GLU A 271 -31.53 -21.15 -11.78
CA GLU A 271 -30.15 -21.60 -11.65
C GLU A 271 -29.33 -21.23 -12.90
N HIS A 272 -28.03 -20.97 -12.73
CA HIS A 272 -27.16 -20.71 -13.87
C HIS A 272 -27.09 -21.96 -14.78
N PRO A 273 -27.24 -21.84 -16.12
CA PRO A 273 -27.29 -22.99 -17.03
C PRO A 273 -26.12 -23.98 -16.85
N LEU A 274 -24.88 -23.48 -16.85
CA LEU A 274 -23.70 -24.32 -16.60
C LEU A 274 -23.76 -25.06 -15.25
N ILE A 275 -24.21 -24.40 -14.18
CA ILE A 275 -24.28 -25.01 -12.85
C ILE A 275 -25.28 -26.15 -12.86
N ASN A 276 -26.45 -25.94 -13.47
CA ASN A 276 -27.46 -26.98 -13.61
C ASN A 276 -26.96 -28.15 -14.47
N ASP A 277 -26.27 -27.88 -15.58
CA ASP A 277 -25.76 -28.90 -16.49
C ASP A 277 -24.68 -29.77 -15.82
N ILE A 278 -23.71 -29.14 -15.13
CA ILE A 278 -22.68 -29.87 -14.37
C ILE A 278 -23.34 -30.65 -13.22
N GLN A 279 -24.34 -30.09 -12.54
CA GLN A 279 -25.04 -30.77 -11.45
C GLN A 279 -25.71 -32.06 -11.94
N GLN A 280 -26.43 -32.03 -13.05
CA GLN A 280 -27.08 -33.21 -13.62
C GLN A 280 -26.06 -34.29 -14.00
N GLN A 281 -24.94 -33.90 -14.62
CA GLN A 281 -23.87 -34.82 -14.99
C GLN A 281 -23.21 -35.44 -13.75
N LEU A 282 -22.89 -34.65 -12.72
CA LEU A 282 -22.30 -35.15 -11.49
C LEU A 282 -23.21 -36.15 -10.77
N ILE A 283 -24.53 -35.89 -10.69
CA ILE A 283 -25.48 -36.83 -10.10
C ILE A 283 -25.43 -38.18 -10.85
N GLN A 284 -25.49 -38.15 -12.18
CA GLN A 284 -25.44 -39.36 -13.00
C GLN A 284 -24.11 -40.11 -12.83
N MET A 285 -22.99 -39.39 -12.80
CA MET A 285 -21.65 -39.98 -12.61
C MET A 285 -21.50 -40.57 -11.22
N MET A 286 -21.92 -39.88 -10.17
CA MET A 286 -21.85 -40.37 -8.79
C MET A 286 -22.72 -41.61 -8.56
N ASN A 287 -23.90 -41.68 -9.19
CA ASN A 287 -24.79 -42.83 -9.11
C ASN A 287 -24.21 -44.12 -9.74
N ARG A 288 -23.15 -44.01 -10.56
CA ARG A 288 -22.43 -45.20 -11.06
C ARG A 288 -21.64 -45.91 -9.97
N PHE A 289 -21.10 -45.15 -9.02
CA PHE A 289 -20.23 -45.66 -7.97
C PHE A 289 -20.98 -46.03 -6.70
N ARG A 290 -22.08 -45.32 -6.40
CA ARG A 290 -22.85 -45.53 -5.18
C ARG A 290 -24.35 -45.24 -5.37
N THR A 291 -25.18 -45.91 -4.59
CA THR A 291 -26.62 -45.66 -4.47
C THR A 291 -26.95 -45.20 -3.06
N ILE A 292 -27.70 -44.11 -2.94
CA ILE A 292 -28.17 -43.56 -1.67
C ILE A 292 -29.62 -44.01 -1.48
N ASN A 293 -29.83 -45.02 -0.64
CA ASN A 293 -31.15 -45.64 -0.45
C ASN A 293 -32.10 -44.78 0.41
N ASP A 294 -31.56 -43.87 1.22
CA ASP A 294 -32.35 -42.93 2.03
C ASP A 294 -32.71 -41.67 1.20
N PRO A 295 -34.00 -41.43 0.91
CA PRO A 295 -34.41 -40.30 0.07
C PRO A 295 -34.07 -38.93 0.68
N GLY A 296 -34.18 -38.79 2.01
CA GLY A 296 -33.87 -37.53 2.69
C GLY A 296 -32.38 -37.21 2.64
N LYS A 297 -31.53 -38.23 2.74
CA LYS A 297 -30.07 -38.13 2.57
C LYS A 297 -29.70 -37.80 1.13
N ALA A 298 -30.37 -38.41 0.15
CA ALA A 298 -30.15 -38.13 -1.26
C ALA A 298 -30.47 -36.66 -1.60
N ILE A 299 -31.62 -36.14 -1.13
CA ILE A 299 -32.00 -34.73 -1.31
C ILE A 299 -30.93 -33.81 -0.71
N LYS A 300 -30.55 -34.04 0.56
CA LYS A 300 -29.53 -33.21 1.23
C LYS A 300 -28.20 -33.19 0.47
N LEU A 301 -27.75 -34.33 -0.05
CA LEU A 301 -26.50 -34.39 -0.82
C LEU A 301 -26.63 -33.69 -2.17
N ASN A 302 -27.77 -33.83 -2.84
CA ASN A 302 -28.02 -33.19 -4.14
C ASN A 302 -28.11 -31.67 -4.01
N ASP A 303 -28.67 -31.16 -2.92
CA ASP A 303 -28.75 -29.72 -2.62
C ASP A 303 -27.36 -29.08 -2.42
N MET A 304 -26.35 -29.87 -2.04
CA MET A 304 -24.97 -29.39 -1.87
C MET A 304 -24.26 -29.18 -3.21
N ILE A 305 -24.64 -29.92 -4.26
CA ILE A 305 -23.87 -30.00 -5.51
C ILE A 305 -23.74 -28.64 -6.19
N ALA A 306 -24.84 -27.88 -6.29
CA ALA A 306 -24.82 -26.56 -6.93
C ALA A 306 -23.88 -25.59 -6.20
N ASN A 307 -23.77 -25.68 -4.87
CA ASN A 307 -22.84 -24.85 -4.11
C ASN A 307 -21.39 -25.31 -4.29
N ILE A 308 -21.15 -26.62 -4.29
CA ILE A 308 -19.82 -27.19 -4.59
C ILE A 308 -19.32 -26.71 -5.94
N ILE A 309 -20.15 -26.82 -6.99
CA ILE A 309 -19.78 -26.40 -8.35
C ILE A 309 -19.42 -24.91 -8.35
N ARG A 310 -20.28 -24.05 -7.80
CA ARG A 310 -20.01 -22.60 -7.73
C ARG A 310 -18.75 -22.28 -6.96
N ASP A 311 -18.50 -22.95 -5.85
CA ASP A 311 -17.32 -22.72 -5.02
C ASP A 311 -16.03 -23.18 -5.72
N VAL A 312 -16.07 -24.32 -6.43
CA VAL A 312 -14.97 -24.77 -7.29
C VAL A 312 -14.68 -23.73 -8.36
N ILE A 313 -15.69 -23.29 -9.12
CA ILE A 313 -15.48 -22.32 -10.19
C ILE A 313 -14.96 -20.99 -9.63
N ARG A 314 -15.59 -20.49 -8.56
CA ARG A 314 -15.20 -19.26 -7.88
C ARG A 314 -13.74 -19.31 -7.42
N ILE A 315 -13.31 -20.41 -6.81
CA ILE A 315 -11.94 -20.53 -6.31
C ILE A 315 -10.96 -20.71 -7.46
N PHE A 316 -11.10 -21.79 -8.23
CA PHE A 316 -10.07 -22.26 -9.15
C PHE A 316 -9.97 -21.44 -10.44
N PHE A 317 -11.08 -20.91 -10.95
CA PHE A 317 -11.08 -20.12 -12.19
C PHE A 317 -10.95 -18.63 -11.95
N PHE A 318 -11.39 -18.13 -10.78
CA PHE A 318 -11.44 -16.70 -10.52
C PHE A 318 -10.50 -16.25 -9.40
N ARG A 319 -10.68 -16.72 -8.16
CA ARG A 319 -9.94 -16.15 -7.01
C ARG A 319 -8.46 -16.45 -7.00
N LEU A 320 -8.06 -17.60 -7.56
CA LEU A 320 -6.65 -17.90 -7.82
C LEU A 320 -6.01 -16.92 -8.82
N LYS A 321 -6.79 -16.42 -9.80
CA LYS A 321 -6.39 -15.37 -10.75
C LYS A 321 -6.41 -13.96 -10.16
N VAL A 322 -6.83 -13.78 -8.91
CA VAL A 322 -6.73 -12.48 -8.20
C VAL A 322 -5.42 -12.37 -7.42
N GLN A 323 -4.78 -13.49 -7.09
CA GLN A 323 -3.52 -13.47 -6.35
C GLN A 323 -2.40 -12.82 -7.19
N GLU A 324 -1.48 -12.13 -6.51
CA GLU A 324 -0.28 -11.54 -7.11
C GLU A 324 0.97 -11.99 -6.32
N PRO A 325 1.86 -12.83 -6.92
CA PRO A 325 1.76 -13.42 -8.26
C PRO A 325 0.56 -14.36 -8.43
N GLU A 326 0.21 -14.66 -9.68
CA GLU A 326 -0.86 -15.60 -10.01
C GLU A 326 -0.56 -16.99 -9.45
N ALA A 327 -1.58 -17.68 -8.93
CA ALA A 327 -1.43 -19.05 -8.48
C ALA A 327 -1.25 -20.01 -9.68
N ASP A 328 -0.42 -21.02 -9.49
CA ASP A 328 -0.20 -22.07 -10.47
C ASP A 328 -1.44 -22.96 -10.62
N PRO A 329 -1.55 -23.71 -11.74
CA PRO A 329 -2.54 -24.76 -11.88
C PRO A 329 -2.49 -25.74 -10.69
N PRO A 330 -3.66 -26.28 -10.26
CA PRO A 330 -3.71 -27.23 -9.16
C PRO A 330 -2.80 -28.43 -9.44
N HIS A 331 -1.94 -28.76 -8.48
CA HIS A 331 -0.98 -29.83 -8.62
C HIS A 331 -1.47 -31.08 -7.88
N TRP A 332 -1.60 -32.19 -8.61
CA TRP A 332 -1.99 -33.48 -8.08
C TRP A 332 -0.75 -34.34 -7.89
N PHE A 333 -0.62 -34.94 -6.71
CA PHE A 333 0.38 -35.97 -6.47
C PHE A 333 -0.15 -37.32 -6.93
N GLU A 334 0.69 -38.03 -7.67
CA GLU A 334 0.37 -39.31 -8.28
C GLU A 334 0.69 -40.47 -7.33
N HIS A 335 0.16 -41.64 -7.69
CA HIS A 335 0.41 -42.86 -6.94
C HIS A 335 1.91 -43.17 -6.89
N ASN A 336 2.42 -43.48 -5.70
CA ASN A 336 3.83 -43.71 -5.35
C ASN A 336 4.74 -42.48 -5.34
N ASP A 337 4.20 -41.26 -5.47
CA ASP A 337 4.99 -40.05 -5.20
C ASP A 337 5.48 -40.04 -3.74
N GLN A 338 6.69 -39.54 -3.54
CA GLN A 338 7.28 -39.40 -2.20
C GLN A 338 6.52 -38.35 -1.40
N VAL A 339 6.22 -38.65 -0.14
CA VAL A 339 5.52 -37.73 0.74
C VAL A 339 6.43 -36.56 1.10
N ASN A 340 5.91 -35.34 0.95
CA ASN A 340 6.57 -34.12 1.39
C ASN A 340 5.68 -33.39 2.41
N PRO A 341 6.04 -33.40 3.71
CA PRO A 341 5.26 -32.76 4.77
C PRO A 341 5.07 -31.24 4.60
N ASP A 342 5.93 -30.55 3.83
CA ASP A 342 5.79 -29.11 3.58
C ASP A 342 4.72 -28.79 2.53
N LEU A 343 4.31 -29.79 1.75
CA LEU A 343 3.39 -29.65 0.60
C LEU A 343 2.12 -30.48 0.74
N MET A 344 2.09 -31.41 1.69
CA MET A 344 1.03 -32.40 1.84
C MET A 344 0.54 -32.45 3.28
N GLU A 345 -0.75 -32.72 3.45
CA GLU A 345 -1.38 -33.11 4.71
C GLU A 345 -2.00 -34.50 4.54
N GLY A 346 -1.79 -35.38 5.52
CA GLY A 346 -2.25 -36.76 5.50
C GLY A 346 -1.91 -37.50 6.78
N THR A 347 -2.19 -38.80 6.82
CA THR A 347 -1.83 -39.69 7.93
C THR A 347 -0.55 -40.45 7.59
N PHE A 348 0.60 -39.79 7.74
CA PHE A 348 1.93 -40.37 7.55
C PHE A 348 2.81 -40.10 8.77
N ASP A 349 3.79 -40.95 8.98
CA ASP A 349 4.69 -40.84 10.12
C ASP A 349 5.66 -39.68 9.90
N GLN A 350 5.90 -38.89 10.95
CA GLN A 350 6.89 -37.80 10.88
C GLN A 350 8.30 -38.30 11.20
N ASP A 351 8.44 -39.58 11.56
CA ASP A 351 9.71 -40.22 11.84
C ASP A 351 10.51 -40.41 10.54
N ALA A 352 11.74 -39.88 10.52
CA ALA A 352 12.59 -39.77 9.33
C ALA A 352 12.98 -41.12 8.67
N ASP A 353 12.75 -42.24 9.36
CA ASP A 353 13.09 -43.58 8.89
C ASP A 353 11.94 -44.25 8.10
N CYS A 354 10.73 -43.68 8.12
CA CYS A 354 9.57 -44.20 7.38
C CYS A 354 9.50 -43.57 5.97
N GLN A 355 9.65 -44.38 4.92
CA GLN A 355 9.42 -43.95 3.54
C GLN A 355 7.94 -44.11 3.18
N ASP A 356 7.15 -43.12 3.58
CA ASP A 356 5.74 -43.04 3.17
C ASP A 356 5.61 -42.51 1.74
N VAL A 357 4.75 -43.15 0.96
CA VAL A 357 4.40 -42.73 -0.40
C VAL A 357 2.91 -42.48 -0.53
N VAL A 358 2.55 -41.63 -1.49
CA VAL A 358 1.17 -41.30 -1.81
C VAL A 358 0.44 -42.53 -2.35
N LYS A 359 -0.61 -42.97 -1.65
CA LYS A 359 -1.59 -43.91 -2.21
C LYS A 359 -2.53 -43.20 -3.16
N ILE A 360 -3.11 -42.09 -2.71
CA ILE A 360 -4.02 -41.26 -3.49
C ILE A 360 -4.07 -39.82 -2.97
N CYS A 361 -4.01 -38.86 -3.88
CA CYS A 361 -4.27 -37.45 -3.60
C CYS A 361 -5.78 -37.17 -3.75
N SER A 362 -6.46 -36.80 -2.68
CA SER A 362 -7.90 -36.50 -2.68
C SER A 362 -8.23 -35.03 -2.99
N PHE A 363 -7.27 -34.13 -2.76
CA PHE A 363 -7.40 -32.69 -3.01
C PHE A 363 -6.03 -32.12 -3.38
N PRO A 364 -5.92 -31.25 -4.40
CA PRO A 364 -4.63 -30.85 -4.97
C PRO A 364 -3.89 -29.85 -4.09
N LEU A 365 -2.58 -29.76 -4.31
CA LEU A 365 -1.76 -28.66 -3.84
C LEU A 365 -2.12 -27.39 -4.64
N ILE A 366 -2.28 -26.29 -3.92
CA ILE A 366 -2.53 -24.96 -4.48
C ILE A 366 -1.44 -24.02 -3.98
N GLY A 367 -0.76 -23.34 -4.90
CA GLY A 367 0.32 -22.43 -4.55
C GLY A 367 0.74 -21.51 -5.69
N ILE A 368 1.79 -20.75 -5.42
CA ILE A 368 2.43 -19.82 -6.35
C ILE A 368 3.88 -20.27 -6.52
N ASP A 369 4.40 -20.23 -7.74
CA ASP A 369 5.76 -20.63 -8.10
C ASP A 369 6.14 -22.03 -7.56
N LEU A 370 5.22 -22.99 -7.69
CA LEU A 370 5.35 -24.38 -7.20
C LEU A 370 6.59 -25.09 -7.76
N GLY A 371 7.03 -24.71 -8.96
CA GLY A 371 8.24 -25.24 -9.61
C GLY A 371 9.57 -24.66 -9.12
N ASP A 372 9.57 -23.59 -8.33
CA ASP A 372 10.79 -22.95 -7.77
C ASP A 372 10.78 -23.07 -6.24
N GLU A 373 11.52 -24.02 -5.70
CA GLU A 373 11.56 -24.28 -4.24
C GLU A 373 11.90 -23.06 -3.39
N LYS A 374 12.62 -22.06 -3.93
CA LYS A 374 13.02 -20.86 -3.18
C LYS A 374 11.95 -19.78 -3.17
N LYS A 375 11.06 -19.76 -4.16
CA LYS A 375 9.98 -18.76 -4.30
C LYS A 375 8.61 -19.33 -3.99
N ARG A 376 8.50 -20.66 -3.99
CA ARG A 376 7.26 -21.39 -3.78
C ARG A 376 6.55 -20.91 -2.53
N LYS A 377 5.28 -20.57 -2.71
CA LYS A 377 4.35 -20.25 -1.63
C LYS A 377 3.16 -21.19 -1.68
N THR A 378 3.06 -22.06 -0.68
CA THR A 378 1.88 -22.91 -0.49
C THR A 378 0.72 -22.06 0.01
N LEU A 379 -0.39 -22.06 -0.74
CA LEU A 379 -1.65 -21.44 -0.32
C LEU A 379 -2.54 -22.47 0.40
N PHE A 380 -2.55 -23.70 -0.10
CA PHE A 380 -3.25 -24.83 0.50
C PHE A 380 -2.49 -26.13 0.17
N PRO A 381 -2.12 -26.96 1.17
CA PRO A 381 -1.40 -28.22 0.94
C PRO A 381 -2.31 -29.27 0.27
N ALA A 382 -1.71 -30.22 -0.43
CA ALA A 382 -2.46 -31.36 -0.95
C ALA A 382 -2.97 -32.25 0.18
N ILE A 383 -4.15 -32.85 0.01
CA ILE A 383 -4.69 -33.82 0.98
C ILE A 383 -4.49 -35.24 0.44
N VAL A 384 -3.62 -36.02 1.08
CA VAL A 384 -3.19 -37.34 0.61
C VAL A 384 -3.53 -38.45 1.61
N GLN A 385 -3.80 -39.64 1.09
CA GLN A 385 -3.68 -40.89 1.84
C GLN A 385 -2.37 -41.57 1.44
N THR A 386 -1.70 -42.18 2.40
CA THR A 386 -0.34 -42.70 2.24
C THR A 386 -0.24 -44.17 2.60
N THR A 387 0.92 -44.76 2.29
CA THR A 387 1.33 -46.09 2.73
C THR A 387 2.82 -46.07 2.97
N THR A 388 3.26 -46.83 3.96
CA THR A 388 4.68 -47.05 4.22
C THR A 388 5.22 -48.11 3.27
N ILE A 389 6.36 -47.84 2.66
CA ILE A 389 7.16 -48.86 1.96
C ILE A 389 8.06 -49.52 3.00
N LEU A 390 7.92 -50.83 3.19
CA LEU A 390 8.78 -51.65 4.06
C LEU A 390 10.07 -52.06 3.36
#